data_AF-A0A355AHS7-F1
#
_entry.id   AF-A0A355AHS7-F1
#
_cell.length_a   1.000
_cell.length_b   1.000
_cell.length_c   1.000
_cell.angle_alpha   90.00
_cell.angle_beta   90.00
_cell.angle_gamma   90.00
#
_symmetry.space_group_name_H-M   'P 1'
#
loop_
_entity.id
_entity.type
_entity.pdbx_description
1 polymer ?
#
loop_
_entity_poly.entity_id
_entity_poly.type
_entity_poly.pdbx_seq_one_letter_code
_entity_poly.pdbx_strand_id
1 'polypeptide(L)' 'MSKSVPFVGVVVSGIVGILFLADLAVAIPFSRVSLLADVGFIVSSGILAYLSWSTIMSRKEE' A
#
# COMPACT_ATOMS: atom_id res chain seq x y z
N MET A 1 -17.78 -1.09 -13.65
CA MET A 1 -16.45 -0.84 -13.05
C MET A 1 -15.56 -2.07 -13.22
N SER A 2 -14.41 -1.96 -13.88
CA SER A 2 -13.50 -3.11 -14.17
C SER A 2 -13.00 -3.80 -12.88
N LYS A 3 -12.90 -5.14 -12.88
CA LYS A 3 -12.27 -5.92 -11.79
C LYS A 3 -10.77 -5.62 -11.63
N SER A 4 -10.18 -5.02 -12.66
CA SER A 4 -8.73 -4.77 -12.72
C SER A 4 -8.27 -3.66 -11.79
N VAL A 5 -9.10 -2.62 -11.58
CA VAL A 5 -8.71 -1.44 -10.81
C VAL A 5 -8.47 -1.76 -9.32
N PRO A 6 -9.39 -2.44 -8.60
CA PRO A 6 -9.16 -2.81 -7.20
C PRO A 6 -8.00 -3.79 -7.05
N PHE A 7 -7.84 -4.72 -7.99
CA PHE A 7 -6.73 -5.68 -7.94
C PHE A 7 -5.37 -4.98 -8.07
N VAL A 8 -5.24 -4.06 -9.04
CA VAL A 8 -4.05 -3.22 -9.18
C VAL A 8 -3.83 -2.38 -7.92
N GLY A 9 -4.90 -1.84 -7.32
CA GLY A 9 -4.85 -1.10 -6.06
C GLY A 9 -4.23 -1.90 -4.91
N VAL A 10 -4.64 -3.16 -4.73
CA VAL A 10 -4.03 -4.06 -3.74
C VAL A 10 -2.56 -4.30 -4.03
N VAL A 11 -2.20 -4.64 -5.28
CA VAL A 11 -0.80 -4.92 -5.65
C VAL A 11 0.11 -3.71 -5.42
N VAL A 12 -0.31 -2.53 -5.91
CA VAL A 12 0.46 -1.28 -5.76
C VAL A 12 0.59 -0.90 -4.29
N SER A 13 -0.50 -1.00 -3.50
CA SER A 13 -0.44 -0.72 -2.07
C SER A 13 0.52 -1.65 -1.32
N GLY A 14 0.57 -2.94 -1.68
CA GLY A 14 1.50 -3.90 -1.10
C GLY A 14 2.96 -3.53 -1.39
N ILE A 15 3.28 -3.22 -2.63
CA ILE A 15 4.64 -2.81 -3.03
C ILE A 15 5.05 -1.52 -2.29
N VAL A 16 4.19 -0.49 -2.31
CA VAL A 16 4.46 0.80 -1.65
C VAL A 16 4.65 0.61 -0.14
N GLY A 17 3.75 -0.14 0.51
CA GLY A 17 3.84 -0.41 1.94
C GLY A 17 5.15 -1.11 2.31
N ILE A 18 5.55 -2.14 1.55
CA ILE A 18 6.80 -2.87 1.78
C ILE A 18 8.02 -1.95 1.60
N LEU A 19 8.04 -1.13 0.55
CA LEU A 19 9.17 -0.24 0.27
C LEU A 19 9.38 0.80 1.36
N PHE A 20 8.32 1.47 1.81
CA PHE A 20 8.44 2.50 2.85
C PHE A 20 8.60 1.90 4.25
N LEU A 21 8.08 0.70 4.50
CA LEU A 21 8.41 -0.04 5.71
C LEU A 21 9.89 -0.45 5.72
N ALA A 22 10.44 -0.86 4.58
CA ALA A 22 11.85 -1.18 4.43
C ALA A 22 12.75 0.06 4.56
N ASP A 23 12.36 1.21 4.01
CA ASP A 23 13.07 2.49 4.21
C ASP A 23 13.13 2.83 5.70
N LEU A 24 11.99 2.76 6.40
CA LEU A 24 11.93 3.01 7.84
C LEU A 24 12.76 2.00 8.66
N ALA A 25 12.77 0.72 8.28
CA ALA A 25 13.40 -0.36 9.03
C ALA A 25 14.90 -0.56 8.72
N VAL A 26 15.38 -0.20 7.53
CA VAL A 26 16.74 -0.51 7.04
C VAL A 26 17.43 0.75 6.50
N ALA A 27 18.73 0.92 6.72
CA ALA A 27 19.48 2.12 6.33
C ALA A 27 20.34 1.96 5.05
N ILE A 28 20.39 0.76 4.45
CA ILE A 28 21.06 0.48 3.17
C ILE A 28 20.19 -0.55 2.45
N PRO A 29 19.74 -0.33 1.19
CA PRO A 29 20.05 0.74 0.24
C PRO A 29 19.27 2.06 0.44
N PHE A 30 18.43 2.17 1.48
CA PHE A 30 17.54 3.31 1.67
C PHE A 30 18.12 4.34 2.64
N SER A 31 17.94 5.64 2.38
CA SER A 31 18.60 6.70 3.16
C SER A 31 17.74 7.35 4.24
N ARG A 32 16.51 6.87 4.51
CA ARG A 32 15.59 7.44 5.51
C ARG A 32 15.48 8.95 5.44
N VAL A 33 15.32 9.46 4.21
CA VAL A 33 15.44 10.90 3.93
C VAL A 33 14.37 11.70 4.69
N SER A 34 13.18 11.12 4.92
CA SER A 34 12.12 11.76 5.69
C SER A 34 11.25 10.74 6.41
N LEU A 35 11.40 10.64 7.72
CA LEU A 35 10.57 9.80 8.58
C LEU A 35 9.07 10.11 8.46
N LEU A 36 8.72 11.39 8.27
CA LEU A 36 7.32 11.80 8.08
C LEU A 36 6.76 11.27 6.76
N ALA A 37 7.56 11.27 5.70
CA ALA A 37 7.17 10.71 4.42
C ALA A 37 6.98 9.19 4.52
N ASP A 38 7.91 8.49 5.17
CA ASP A 38 7.85 7.03 5.32
C ASP A 38 6.58 6.60 6.05
N VAL A 39 6.30 7.23 7.19
CA VAL A 39 5.08 6.97 7.97
C VAL A 39 3.84 7.35 7.18
N GLY A 40 3.85 8.49 6.48
CA GLY A 40 2.74 8.94 5.64
C GLY A 40 2.40 7.94 4.53
N PHE A 41 3.42 7.42 3.83
CA PHE A 41 3.24 6.43 2.78
C PHE A 41 2.83 5.05 3.31
N ILE A 42 3.36 4.63 4.46
CA ILE A 42 2.91 3.39 5.13
C ILE A 42 1.41 3.48 5.45
N VAL A 43 0.96 4.57 6.09
CA VAL A 43 -0.46 4.76 6.43
C VAL A 43 -1.32 4.84 5.17
N SER A 44 -0.90 5.62 4.17
CA SER A 44 -1.63 5.76 2.90
C SER A 44 -1.76 4.43 2.16
N SER A 45 -0.70 3.62 2.15
CA SER A 45 -0.72 2.28 1.54
C SER A 45 -1.68 1.35 2.27
N GLY A 46 -1.75 1.41 3.61
CA GLY A 46 -2.70 0.63 4.40
C GLY A 46 -4.16 0.99 4.09
N ILE A 47 -4.46 2.29 3.97
CA ILE A 47 -5.79 2.77 3.58
C ILE A 47 -6.15 2.27 2.18
N LEU A 48 -5.23 2.41 1.22
CA LEU A 48 -5.46 1.97 -0.16
C LEU A 48 -5.66 0.45 -0.25
N ALA A 49 -4.88 -0.32 0.48
CA ALA A 49 -5.01 -1.78 0.58
C ALA A 49 -6.39 -2.16 1.12
N TYR A 50 -6.81 -1.52 2.22
CA TYR A 50 -8.11 -1.77 2.84
C TYR A 50 -9.27 -1.47 1.87
N LEU A 51 -9.30 -0.28 1.27
CA LEU A 51 -10.38 0.10 0.35
C LEU A 51 -10.42 -0.79 -0.90
N SER A 52 -9.26 -1.13 -1.45
CA SER A 52 -9.15 -2.01 -2.62
C SER A 52 -9.63 -3.42 -2.29
N TRP A 53 -9.23 -3.96 -1.13
CA TRP A 53 -9.67 -5.26 -0.64
C TRP A 53 -11.17 -5.31 -0.36
N SER A 54 -11.71 -4.33 0.36
CA SER A 54 -13.15 -4.23 0.66
C SER A 54 -13.98 -4.20 -0.61
N THR A 55 -13.51 -3.51 -1.66
CA THR A 55 -14.18 -3.48 -2.97
C THR A 55 -14.17 -4.84 -3.67
N ILE A 56 -13.08 -5.61 -3.56
CA ILE A 56 -13.00 -6.97 -4.12
C ILE A 56 -13.93 -7.91 -3.33
N MET A 57 -13.92 -7.82 -2.01
CA MET A 57 -14.72 -8.69 -1.15
C MET A 57 -16.22 -8.43 -1.30
N SER A 58 -16.64 -7.17 -1.33
CA SER A 58 -18.05 -6.78 -1.57
C SER A 58 -18.60 -7.33 -2.87
N ARG A 59 -17.75 -7.58 -3.87
CA ARG A 59 -18.14 -8.18 -5.17
C ARG A 59 -18.17 -9.69 -5.18
N LYS A 60 -17.59 -10.35 -4.18
CA LYS A 60 -17.62 -11.81 -4.06
C LYS A 60 -18.95 -12.30 -3.50
N GLU A 61 -19.67 -11.42 -2.80
CA GLU A 61 -20.97 -11.70 -2.19
C GLU A 61 -22.17 -11.46 -3.16
N GLU A 62 -21.91 -10.85 -4.33
CA GLU A 62 -22.85 -10.74 -5.47
C GLU A 62 -22.75 -11.95 -6.41
#